data_AF-A0A1H7URH9-F1
#
_entry.id   AF-A0A1H7URH9-F1
#
_cell.length_a   1.000
_cell.length_b   1.000
_cell.length_c   1.000
_cell.angle_alpha   90.00
_cell.angle_beta   90.00
_cell.angle_gamma   90.00
#
_symmetry.space_group_name_H-M   'P 1'
#
loop_
_entity.id
_entity.type
_entity.pdbx_description
1 polymer ?
#
loop_
_entity_poly.entity_id
_entity_poly.type
_entity_poly.pdbx_seq_one_letter_code
_entity_poly.pdbx_strand_id
1 'polypeptide(L)'
;MSELPEGLRLELEGLKPLLGNCASLDATRARAPFPHELAARLMEGRGDMEQRRAFVQGLIDVVRAILEDFPDNIFWDLDYLASCLWLAGGPRETEHLAGRVVRLCRGFGNKSKLRFRYAHDFLFGYDWARWVLREPEGREDTGPFDLGFLDYLDARCQELVELISRSDAKYGPLQGPEFRNPFIFCREPADEAHLHRVLAREDLIPVKAWRFDGERRWHLPFTDLRAEAALRLGLSRKAGP
;
A
#
# COMPACT_ATOMS: atom_id res chain seq x y z
N MET A 1 18.90 -17.13 0.65
CA MET A 1 19.56 -15.86 0.27
C MET A 1 20.89 -16.08 -0.47
N SER A 2 21.74 -17.02 -0.05
CA SER A 2 23.05 -17.32 -0.66
C SER A 2 23.00 -17.77 -2.14
N GLU A 3 21.86 -18.30 -2.56
CA GLU A 3 21.67 -18.81 -3.93
C GLU A 3 21.25 -17.72 -4.94
N LEU A 4 20.90 -16.51 -4.50
CA LEU A 4 20.56 -15.42 -5.41
C LEU A 4 21.81 -14.83 -6.08
N PRO A 5 21.68 -14.30 -7.32
CA PRO A 5 22.74 -13.50 -7.92
C PRO A 5 23.19 -12.37 -6.98
N GLU A 6 24.50 -12.21 -6.81
CA GLU A 6 25.07 -11.28 -5.85
C GLU A 6 24.56 -9.85 -6.03
N GLY A 7 24.46 -9.37 -7.27
CA GLY A 7 23.94 -8.03 -7.58
C GLY A 7 22.53 -7.80 -7.05
N LEU A 8 21.64 -8.77 -7.21
CA LEU A 8 20.25 -8.68 -6.76
C LEU A 8 20.14 -8.68 -5.22
N ARG A 9 21.01 -9.46 -4.57
CA ARG A 9 21.10 -9.48 -3.10
C ARG A 9 21.59 -8.13 -2.56
N LEU A 10 22.65 -7.58 -3.15
CA LEU A 10 23.20 -6.28 -2.76
C LEU A 10 22.18 -5.16 -2.99
N GLU A 11 21.43 -5.22 -4.07
CA GLU A 11 20.37 -4.27 -4.39
C GLU A 11 19.24 -4.29 -3.34
N LEU A 12 18.77 -5.48 -2.98
CA LEU A 12 17.74 -5.67 -1.96
C LEU A 12 18.19 -5.21 -0.56
N GLU A 13 19.45 -5.53 -0.20
CA GLU A 13 20.06 -5.06 1.05
C GLU A 13 20.24 -3.53 1.05
N GLY A 14 20.58 -2.95 -0.10
CA GLY A 14 20.77 -1.52 -0.31
C GLY A 14 19.51 -0.67 -0.13
N LEU A 15 18.32 -1.27 -0.12
CA LEU A 15 17.06 -0.56 0.17
C LEU A 15 16.92 -0.19 1.66
N LYS A 16 17.52 -0.97 2.57
CA LYS A 16 17.40 -0.77 4.02
C LYS A 16 17.63 0.68 4.48
N PRO A 17 18.74 1.36 4.14
CA PRO A 17 18.98 2.73 4.60
C PRO A 17 17.96 3.74 4.06
N LEU A 18 17.25 3.43 2.98
CA LEU A 18 16.27 4.33 2.35
C LEU A 18 14.91 4.32 3.06
N LEU A 19 14.60 3.27 3.83
CA LEU A 19 13.29 3.08 4.47
C LEU A 19 13.14 3.84 5.81
N GLY A 20 14.16 4.58 6.22
CA GLY A 20 14.16 5.36 7.45
C GLY A 20 13.78 4.53 8.68
N ASN A 21 12.76 4.99 9.43
CA ASN A 21 12.29 4.32 10.64
C ASN A 21 11.56 2.99 10.36
N CYS A 22 11.13 2.73 9.12
CA CYS A 22 10.47 1.49 8.72
C CYS A 22 9.36 1.06 9.71
N ALA A 23 8.42 1.97 10.05
CA ALA A 23 7.46 1.72 11.11
C ALA A 23 6.50 0.57 10.75
N SER A 24 5.93 -0.07 11.78
CA SER A 24 4.93 -1.11 11.64
C SER A 24 3.68 -0.81 12.47
N LEU A 25 2.54 -1.30 12.00
CA LEU A 25 1.28 -1.37 12.76
C LEU A 25 1.14 -2.63 13.61
N ASP A 26 2.02 -3.61 13.45
CA ASP A 26 2.09 -4.76 14.33
C ASP A 26 2.71 -4.35 15.68
N ALA A 27 1.88 -4.31 16.72
CA ALA A 27 2.31 -3.93 18.07
C ALA A 27 3.31 -4.91 18.70
N THR A 28 3.50 -6.10 18.13
CA THR A 28 4.44 -7.10 18.64
C THR A 28 5.87 -6.88 18.16
N ARG A 29 6.10 -5.97 17.19
CA ARG A 29 7.42 -5.67 16.63
C ARG A 29 7.73 -4.18 16.66
N ALA A 30 9.01 -3.85 16.82
CA ALA A 30 9.47 -2.46 16.85
C ALA A 30 9.45 -1.77 15.47
N ARG A 31 9.56 -2.55 14.39
CA ARG A 31 9.61 -2.08 13.00
C ARG A 31 9.07 -3.13 12.04
N ALA A 32 8.74 -2.72 10.83
CA ALA A 32 8.43 -3.64 9.75
C ALA A 32 9.71 -4.38 9.29
N PRO A 33 9.60 -5.62 8.80
CA PRO A 33 10.71 -6.34 8.21
C PRO A 33 11.25 -5.59 7.00
N PHE A 34 12.57 -5.56 6.86
CA PHE A 34 13.19 -5.04 5.66
C PHE A 34 12.94 -5.98 4.47
N PRO A 35 13.04 -5.49 3.21
CA PRO A 35 12.79 -6.30 2.02
C PRO A 35 13.61 -7.61 1.98
N HIS A 36 14.88 -7.58 2.39
CA HIS A 36 15.72 -8.79 2.47
C HIS A 36 15.27 -9.79 3.55
N GLU A 37 14.68 -9.32 4.64
CA GLU A 37 14.13 -10.17 5.70
C GLU A 37 12.83 -10.85 5.24
N LEU A 38 11.95 -10.10 4.53
CA LEU A 38 10.77 -10.67 3.90
C LEU A 38 11.14 -11.73 2.87
N ALA A 39 12.10 -11.41 2.00
CA ALA A 39 12.53 -12.34 0.98
C ALA A 39 13.13 -13.62 1.57
N ALA A 40 14.00 -13.49 2.57
CA ALA A 40 14.59 -14.62 3.26
C ALA A 40 13.51 -15.57 3.84
N ARG A 41 12.49 -15.02 4.51
CA ARG A 41 11.39 -15.80 5.12
C ARG A 41 10.50 -16.50 4.08
N LEU A 42 10.16 -15.84 2.98
CA LEU A 42 9.27 -16.41 1.97
C LEU A 42 9.94 -17.51 1.14
N MET A 43 11.21 -17.30 0.77
CA MET A 43 11.96 -18.25 -0.06
C MET A 43 12.58 -19.43 0.72
N GLU A 44 12.58 -19.41 2.05
CA GLU A 44 13.22 -20.44 2.86
C GLU A 44 12.72 -21.84 2.50
N GLY A 45 13.64 -22.69 1.99
CA GLY A 45 13.35 -24.07 1.56
C GLY A 45 12.39 -24.22 0.38
N ARG A 46 12.06 -23.14 -0.35
CA ARG A 46 10.99 -23.12 -1.38
C ARG A 46 11.41 -22.44 -2.67
N GLY A 47 10.72 -22.79 -3.75
CA GLY A 47 10.83 -22.18 -5.09
C GLY A 47 12.16 -22.44 -5.82
N ASP A 48 12.11 -22.43 -7.15
CA ASP A 48 13.30 -22.52 -7.98
C ASP A 48 14.02 -21.17 -8.12
N MET A 49 15.15 -21.17 -8.83
CA MET A 49 15.98 -19.97 -9.00
C MET A 49 15.28 -18.85 -9.78
N GLU A 50 14.46 -19.19 -10.78
CA GLU A 50 13.79 -18.20 -11.62
C GLU A 50 12.67 -17.52 -10.83
N GLN A 51 11.88 -18.30 -10.09
CA GLN A 51 10.83 -17.78 -9.21
C GLN A 51 11.42 -16.86 -8.14
N ARG A 52 12.52 -17.28 -7.49
CA ARG A 52 13.22 -16.47 -6.50
C ARG A 52 13.75 -15.16 -7.08
N ARG A 53 14.32 -15.19 -8.29
CA ARG A 53 14.79 -13.98 -8.99
C ARG A 53 13.64 -13.03 -9.30
N ALA A 54 12.57 -13.53 -9.90
CA ALA A 54 11.40 -12.73 -10.27
C ALA A 54 10.74 -12.09 -9.03
N PHE A 55 10.58 -12.86 -7.96
CA PHE A 55 10.04 -12.36 -6.70
C PHE A 55 10.91 -11.27 -6.08
N VAL A 56 12.22 -11.49 -5.97
CA VAL A 56 13.11 -10.46 -5.39
C VAL A 56 13.16 -9.21 -6.25
N GLN A 57 13.24 -9.35 -7.58
CA GLN A 57 13.19 -8.20 -8.49
C GLN A 57 11.86 -7.44 -8.33
N GLY A 58 10.73 -8.15 -8.34
CA GLY A 58 9.42 -7.55 -8.15
C GLY A 58 9.28 -6.81 -6.82
N LEU A 59 9.81 -7.38 -5.73
CA LEU A 59 9.83 -6.73 -4.42
C LEU A 59 10.70 -5.46 -4.42
N ILE A 60 11.87 -5.50 -5.05
CA ILE A 60 12.75 -4.32 -5.22
C ILE A 60 12.01 -3.22 -5.97
N ASP A 61 11.38 -3.57 -7.10
CA ASP A 61 10.71 -2.61 -7.97
C ASP A 61 9.53 -1.93 -7.26
N VAL A 62 8.74 -2.71 -6.52
CA VAL A 62 7.63 -2.20 -5.71
C VAL A 62 8.14 -1.26 -4.60
N VAL A 63 9.15 -1.67 -3.84
CA VAL A 63 9.69 -0.85 -2.74
C VAL A 63 10.26 0.47 -3.27
N ARG A 64 10.95 0.43 -4.42
CA ARG A 64 11.45 1.65 -5.07
C ARG A 64 10.32 2.56 -5.52
N ALA A 65 9.28 2.01 -6.15
CA ALA A 65 8.12 2.81 -6.53
C ALA A 65 7.49 3.49 -5.30
N ILE A 66 7.36 2.78 -4.18
CA ILE A 66 6.83 3.38 -2.95
C ILE A 66 7.76 4.48 -2.42
N LEU A 67 9.07 4.24 -2.36
CA LEU A 67 10.06 5.24 -1.91
C LEU A 67 10.01 6.52 -2.76
N GLU A 68 9.90 6.36 -4.07
CA GLU A 68 9.94 7.46 -5.02
C GLU A 68 8.64 8.26 -5.06
N ASP A 69 7.50 7.56 -5.08
CA ASP A 69 6.19 8.15 -5.29
C ASP A 69 5.49 8.54 -3.96
N PHE A 70 5.91 7.97 -2.83
CA PHE A 70 5.40 8.27 -1.48
C PHE A 70 6.56 8.51 -0.49
N PRO A 71 7.33 9.60 -0.65
CA PRO A 71 8.54 9.85 0.16
C PRO A 71 8.26 10.00 1.66
N ASP A 72 7.02 10.36 2.03
CA ASP A 72 6.58 10.48 3.41
C ASP A 72 5.99 9.17 3.97
N ASN A 73 6.05 8.05 3.23
CA ASN A 73 5.46 6.78 3.65
C ASN A 73 6.00 6.32 5.01
N ILE A 74 5.09 6.05 5.94
CA ILE A 74 5.42 5.85 7.36
C ILE A 74 5.54 4.36 7.64
N PHE A 75 4.51 3.61 7.26
CA PHE A 75 4.39 2.19 7.55
C PHE A 75 4.83 1.35 6.35
N TRP A 76 5.68 0.38 6.64
CA TRP A 76 6.32 -0.48 5.64
C TRP A 76 5.92 -1.95 5.80
N ASP A 77 4.71 -2.17 6.32
CA ASP A 77 4.10 -3.48 6.48
C ASP A 77 3.76 -4.07 5.10
N LEU A 78 4.77 -4.64 4.45
CA LEU A 78 4.70 -5.23 3.12
C LEU A 78 4.59 -6.76 3.18
N ASP A 79 4.43 -7.37 4.36
CA ASP A 79 4.42 -8.82 4.55
C ASP A 79 3.38 -9.50 3.65
N TYR A 80 2.14 -8.99 3.64
CA TYR A 80 1.09 -9.57 2.81
C TYR A 80 1.33 -9.38 1.31
N LEU A 81 1.73 -8.18 0.88
CA LEU A 81 2.04 -7.91 -0.53
C LEU A 81 3.19 -8.79 -1.01
N ALA A 82 4.24 -8.96 -0.21
CA ALA A 82 5.34 -9.86 -0.51
C ALA A 82 4.86 -11.31 -0.61
N SER A 83 3.92 -11.74 0.25
CA SER A 83 3.30 -13.06 0.15
C SER A 83 2.53 -13.21 -1.16
N CYS A 84 1.73 -12.22 -1.56
CA CYS A 84 1.00 -12.22 -2.82
C CYS A 84 1.94 -12.28 -4.04
N LEU A 85 3.04 -11.53 -4.03
CA LEU A 85 4.07 -11.62 -5.08
C LEU A 85 4.66 -13.02 -5.16
N TRP A 86 5.02 -13.62 -4.02
CA TRP A 86 5.60 -14.97 -3.98
C TRP A 86 4.61 -16.05 -4.45
N LEU A 87 3.33 -15.88 -4.12
CA LEU A 87 2.25 -16.84 -4.42
C LEU A 87 1.55 -16.57 -5.77
N ALA A 88 1.99 -15.57 -6.54
CA ALA A 88 1.37 -15.19 -7.82
C ALA A 88 1.39 -16.30 -8.89
N GLY A 89 2.15 -17.37 -8.66
CA GLY A 89 2.31 -18.49 -9.58
C GLY A 89 3.77 -18.63 -9.97
N GLY A 90 4.09 -18.34 -11.24
CA GLY A 90 5.43 -18.41 -11.77
C GLY A 90 6.15 -17.05 -11.88
N PRO A 91 7.36 -17.04 -12.46
CA PRO A 91 8.16 -15.83 -12.65
C PRO A 91 7.41 -14.73 -13.40
N ARG A 92 6.69 -15.09 -14.47
CA ARG A 92 5.96 -14.12 -15.31
C ARG A 92 4.77 -13.51 -14.60
N GLU A 93 4.02 -14.30 -13.84
CA GLU A 93 2.87 -13.83 -13.07
C GLU A 93 3.34 -12.90 -11.94
N THR A 94 4.49 -13.22 -11.34
CA THR A 94 5.13 -12.40 -10.30
C THR A 94 5.59 -11.04 -10.85
N GLU A 95 6.28 -11.04 -11.99
CA GLU A 95 6.68 -9.83 -12.72
C GLU A 95 5.47 -9.00 -13.14
N HIS A 96 4.41 -9.66 -13.62
CA HIS A 96 3.18 -8.98 -14.02
C HIS A 96 2.52 -8.28 -12.82
N LEU A 97 2.34 -8.99 -11.71
CA LEU A 97 1.75 -8.43 -10.49
C LEU A 97 2.59 -7.26 -9.94
N ALA A 98 3.90 -7.43 -9.81
CA ALA A 98 4.80 -6.35 -9.39
C ALA A 98 4.67 -5.13 -10.32
N GLY A 99 4.66 -5.37 -11.64
CA GLY A 99 4.48 -4.34 -12.65
C GLY A 99 3.14 -3.60 -12.52
N ARG A 100 2.04 -4.29 -12.14
CA ARG A 100 0.75 -3.63 -11.84
C ARG A 100 0.86 -2.72 -10.63
N VAL A 101 1.42 -3.23 -9.53
CA VAL A 101 1.59 -2.46 -8.29
C VAL A 101 2.45 -1.23 -8.50
N VAL A 102 3.56 -1.35 -9.24
CA VAL A 102 4.44 -0.21 -9.59
C VAL A 102 3.70 0.84 -10.41
N ARG A 103 2.90 0.43 -11.40
CA ARG A 103 2.10 1.38 -12.20
C ARG A 103 1.09 2.14 -11.34
N LEU A 104 0.43 1.45 -10.42
CA LEU A 104 -0.50 2.08 -9.48
C LEU A 104 0.22 3.07 -8.55
N CYS A 105 1.38 2.70 -7.99
CA CYS A 105 2.17 3.61 -7.17
C CYS A 105 2.49 4.92 -7.92
N ARG A 106 2.96 4.80 -9.16
CA ARG A 106 3.26 5.96 -10.04
C ARG A 106 2.01 6.76 -10.42
N GLY A 107 0.88 6.09 -10.61
CA GLY A 107 -0.39 6.72 -10.97
C GLY A 107 -0.99 7.56 -9.85
N PHE A 108 -0.82 7.11 -8.60
CA PHE A 108 -1.43 7.76 -7.42
C PHE A 108 -0.47 8.68 -6.65
N GLY A 109 0.84 8.44 -6.69
CA GLY A 109 1.81 9.15 -5.84
C GLY A 109 2.22 10.53 -6.35
N ASN A 110 3.29 11.07 -5.76
CA ASN A 110 3.68 12.49 -5.80
C ASN A 110 4.09 13.02 -7.18
N LYS A 111 4.50 12.13 -8.12
CA LYS A 111 4.87 12.47 -9.51
C LYS A 111 3.64 12.54 -10.43
N SER A 112 2.48 12.07 -9.99
CA SER A 112 1.24 12.08 -10.76
C SER A 112 0.47 13.42 -10.63
N LYS A 113 -0.69 13.52 -11.28
CA LYS A 113 -1.66 14.61 -11.02
C LYS A 113 -2.44 14.41 -9.71
N LEU A 114 -2.49 13.18 -9.19
CA LEU A 114 -3.21 12.83 -7.98
C LEU A 114 -2.46 13.27 -6.73
N ARG A 115 -1.14 12.99 -6.68
CA ARG A 115 -0.23 13.40 -5.60
C ARG A 115 -0.75 13.01 -4.22
N PHE A 116 -1.15 11.76 -4.06
CA PHE A 116 -1.41 11.22 -2.72
C PHE A 116 -0.12 11.03 -1.96
N ARG A 117 -0.17 11.28 -0.65
CA ARG A 117 1.02 11.34 0.21
C ARG A 117 1.52 9.97 0.66
N TYR A 118 0.62 8.99 0.78
CA TYR A 118 0.91 7.69 1.38
C TYR A 118 0.32 6.55 0.54
N ALA A 119 1.01 5.41 0.53
CA ALA A 119 0.50 4.17 -0.05
C ALA A 119 -0.47 3.42 0.89
N HIS A 120 -0.67 3.91 2.11
CA HIS A 120 -1.39 3.22 3.18
C HIS A 120 -2.84 2.82 2.79
N ASP A 121 -3.56 3.66 2.04
CA ASP A 121 -4.96 3.38 1.67
C ASP A 121 -5.06 2.14 0.76
N PHE A 122 -4.05 1.95 -0.10
CA PHE A 122 -3.87 0.78 -0.95
C PHE A 122 -3.36 -0.43 -0.15
N LEU A 123 -2.24 -0.28 0.58
CA LEU A 123 -1.59 -1.39 1.31
C LEU A 123 -2.47 -1.97 2.41
N PHE A 124 -3.23 -1.13 3.11
CA PHE A 124 -4.13 -1.54 4.18
C PHE A 124 -5.55 -1.84 3.71
N GLY A 125 -5.78 -1.81 2.39
CA GLY A 125 -7.00 -2.30 1.76
C GLY A 125 -8.24 -1.46 2.02
N TYR A 126 -8.11 -0.16 2.32
CA TYR A 126 -9.28 0.72 2.49
C TYR A 126 -10.06 0.89 1.19
N ASP A 127 -9.34 1.02 0.06
CA ASP A 127 -9.98 1.11 -1.26
C ASP A 127 -10.57 -0.23 -1.68
N TRP A 128 -9.89 -1.33 -1.36
CA TRP A 128 -10.36 -2.69 -1.61
C TRP A 128 -11.65 -2.99 -0.86
N ALA A 129 -11.67 -2.80 0.47
CA ALA A 129 -12.84 -3.07 1.29
C ALA A 129 -14.06 -2.27 0.82
N ARG A 130 -13.86 -0.99 0.48
CA ARG A 130 -14.93 -0.14 -0.07
C ARG A 130 -15.43 -0.61 -1.43
N TRP A 131 -14.54 -1.11 -2.29
CA TRP A 131 -14.90 -1.65 -3.60
C TRP A 131 -15.68 -2.95 -3.50
N VAL A 132 -15.26 -3.88 -2.62
CA VAL A 132 -16.00 -5.12 -2.35
C VAL A 132 -17.37 -4.82 -1.74
N LEU A 133 -17.43 -3.93 -0.73
CA LEU A 133 -18.68 -3.58 -0.04
C LEU A 133 -19.78 -3.04 -0.97
N ARG A 134 -19.42 -2.43 -2.11
CA ARG A 134 -20.39 -1.94 -3.11
C ARG A 134 -21.08 -3.04 -3.90
N GLU A 135 -20.45 -4.20 -4.04
CA GLU A 135 -21.02 -5.34 -4.77
C GLU A 135 -20.45 -6.64 -4.19
N PRO A 136 -20.87 -7.04 -2.96
CA PRO A 136 -20.26 -8.14 -2.24
C PRO A 136 -20.35 -9.48 -2.99
N GLU A 137 -21.54 -9.80 -3.51
CA GLU A 137 -21.83 -11.08 -4.17
C GLU A 137 -20.91 -11.37 -5.38
N GLY A 138 -20.39 -10.34 -6.04
CA GLY A 138 -19.47 -10.48 -7.18
C GLY A 138 -17.99 -10.31 -6.85
N ARG A 139 -17.65 -9.90 -5.61
CA ARG A 139 -16.30 -9.42 -5.27
C ARG A 139 -15.73 -9.98 -3.97
N GLU A 140 -16.51 -10.72 -3.18
CA GLU A 140 -16.08 -11.20 -1.85
C GLU A 140 -14.84 -12.11 -1.90
N ASP A 141 -14.68 -12.87 -2.98
CA ASP A 141 -13.53 -13.77 -3.20
C ASP A 141 -12.30 -13.05 -3.78
N THR A 142 -12.45 -11.80 -4.23
CA THR A 142 -11.34 -11.04 -4.82
C THR A 142 -10.51 -10.38 -3.72
N GLY A 143 -9.21 -10.68 -3.67
CA GLY A 143 -8.24 -10.05 -2.78
C GLY A 143 -7.78 -8.65 -3.21
N PRO A 144 -7.11 -7.91 -2.31
CA PRO A 144 -6.65 -6.53 -2.55
C PRO A 144 -5.47 -6.43 -3.53
N PHE A 145 -4.89 -7.55 -3.97
CA PHE A 145 -3.83 -7.60 -4.97
C PHE A 145 -4.20 -8.50 -6.16
N ASP A 146 -5.45 -8.93 -6.25
CA ASP A 146 -5.93 -9.74 -7.36
C ASP A 146 -6.22 -8.84 -8.57
N LEU A 147 -6.04 -9.38 -9.78
CA LEU A 147 -6.10 -8.60 -11.02
C LEU A 147 -7.42 -7.82 -11.19
N GLY A 148 -8.55 -8.39 -10.80
CA GLY A 148 -9.86 -7.73 -10.91
C GLY A 148 -9.93 -6.42 -10.11
N PHE A 149 -9.35 -6.38 -8.91
CA PHE A 149 -9.29 -5.14 -8.13
C PHE A 149 -8.23 -4.16 -8.68
N LEU A 150 -7.09 -4.66 -9.16
CA LEU A 150 -6.06 -3.81 -9.76
C LEU A 150 -6.55 -3.14 -11.06
N ASP A 151 -7.37 -3.82 -11.87
CA ASP A 151 -8.04 -3.25 -13.04
C ASP A 151 -8.99 -2.11 -12.66
N TYR A 152 -9.77 -2.32 -11.59
CA TYR A 152 -10.61 -1.26 -11.02
C TYR A 152 -9.78 -0.05 -10.57
N LEU A 153 -8.65 -0.25 -9.88
CA LEU A 153 -7.79 0.85 -9.44
C LEU A 153 -7.17 1.62 -10.61
N ASP A 154 -6.76 0.94 -11.68
CA ASP A 154 -6.25 1.59 -12.88
C ASP A 154 -7.33 2.47 -13.53
N ALA A 155 -8.55 1.95 -13.68
CA ALA A 155 -9.69 2.72 -14.18
C ALA A 155 -10.01 3.92 -13.27
N ARG A 156 -9.99 3.71 -11.95
CA ARG A 156 -10.23 4.76 -10.96
C ARG A 156 -9.16 5.85 -11.00
N CYS A 157 -7.90 5.48 -11.24
CA CYS A 157 -6.83 6.45 -11.42
C CYS A 157 -7.12 7.40 -12.58
N GLN A 158 -7.54 6.86 -13.73
CA GLN A 158 -7.88 7.67 -14.91
C GLN A 158 -9.10 8.57 -14.67
N GLU A 159 -10.14 8.02 -14.04
CA GLU A 159 -11.34 8.80 -13.68
C GLU A 159 -10.99 10.00 -12.79
N LEU A 160 -10.14 9.80 -11.77
CA LEU A 160 -9.72 10.89 -10.89
C LEU A 160 -8.90 11.96 -11.62
N VAL A 161 -8.05 11.57 -12.57
CA VAL A 161 -7.32 12.52 -13.42
C VAL A 161 -8.26 13.33 -14.30
N GLU A 162 -9.33 12.71 -14.81
CA GLU A 162 -10.36 13.41 -15.58
C GLU A 162 -11.19 14.37 -14.70
N LEU A 163 -11.52 14.00 -13.47
CA LEU A 163 -12.17 14.92 -12.52
C LEU A 163 -11.30 16.15 -12.25
N ILE A 164 -9.97 15.97 -12.15
CA ILE A 164 -9.02 17.08 -12.00
C ILE A 164 -9.02 17.98 -13.23
N SER A 165 -9.02 17.42 -14.45
CA SER A 165 -9.02 18.22 -15.67
C SER A 165 -10.31 19.05 -15.83
N ARG A 166 -11.42 18.58 -15.26
CA ARG A 166 -12.71 19.27 -15.22
C ARG A 166 -12.87 20.23 -14.03
N SER A 167 -11.84 20.41 -13.20
CA SER A 167 -11.89 21.23 -11.98
C SER A 167 -13.04 20.85 -11.02
N ASP A 168 -13.23 19.55 -10.80
CA ASP A 168 -14.22 19.05 -9.84
C ASP A 168 -14.06 19.68 -8.44
N ALA A 169 -15.16 19.90 -7.73
CA ALA A 169 -15.15 20.55 -6.42
C ALA A 169 -14.34 19.79 -5.36
N LYS A 170 -14.32 18.46 -5.42
CA LYS A 170 -13.57 17.60 -4.50
C LYS A 170 -12.16 17.30 -5.03
N TYR A 171 -12.00 17.20 -6.34
CA TYR A 171 -10.76 16.86 -7.02
C TYR A 171 -10.19 18.01 -7.85
N GLY A 172 -10.29 19.25 -7.36
CA GLY A 172 -9.75 20.42 -8.05
C GLY A 172 -8.22 20.39 -8.23
N PRO A 173 -7.65 21.29 -9.04
CA PRO A 173 -6.20 21.41 -9.20
C PRO A 173 -5.53 21.75 -7.86
N LEU A 174 -4.40 21.10 -7.58
CA LEU A 174 -3.57 21.39 -6.40
C LEU A 174 -2.79 22.70 -6.61
N GLN A 175 -2.50 23.39 -5.51
CA GLN A 175 -1.63 24.56 -5.52
C GLN A 175 -0.21 24.16 -5.08
N GLY A 176 0.80 24.54 -5.85
CA GLY A 176 2.20 24.35 -5.47
C GLY A 176 2.57 22.90 -5.09
N PRO A 177 3.35 22.67 -4.02
CA PRO A 177 3.85 21.35 -3.63
C PRO A 177 2.88 20.54 -2.75
N GLU A 178 1.61 20.93 -2.63
CA GLU A 178 0.66 20.25 -1.75
C GLU A 178 0.36 18.79 -2.16
N PHE A 179 -0.01 17.98 -1.16
CA PHE A 179 -0.57 16.64 -1.38
C PHE A 179 -2.09 16.68 -1.35
N ARG A 180 -2.71 15.84 -2.17
CA ARG A 180 -4.17 15.71 -2.16
C ARG A 180 -4.62 14.95 -0.92
N ASN A 181 -5.61 15.51 -0.22
CA ASN A 181 -6.27 14.86 0.89
C ASN A 181 -7.80 15.01 0.73
N PRO A 182 -8.51 13.96 0.27
CA PRO A 182 -9.96 13.97 0.06
C PRO A 182 -10.75 13.64 1.34
N PHE A 183 -10.07 13.46 2.47
CA PHE A 183 -10.67 13.11 3.75
C PHE A 183 -10.94 14.35 4.61
N ILE A 184 -11.89 14.21 5.53
CA ILE A 184 -12.30 15.26 6.48
C ILE A 184 -11.37 15.39 7.69
N PHE A 185 -10.24 14.68 7.70
CA PHE A 185 -9.26 14.67 8.79
C PHE A 185 -7.84 14.97 8.29
N CYS A 186 -6.99 15.39 9.21
CA CYS A 186 -5.60 15.73 8.96
C CYS A 186 -4.79 14.49 8.56
N ARG A 187 -3.86 14.68 7.64
CA ARG A 187 -2.93 13.64 7.18
C ARG A 187 -1.49 14.15 7.20
N GLU A 188 -1.17 14.96 8.21
CA GLU A 188 0.22 15.22 8.55
C GLU A 188 0.87 13.97 9.17
N PRO A 189 2.19 13.77 9.06
CA PRO A 189 2.80 12.47 9.36
C PRO A 189 2.56 11.99 10.79
N ALA A 190 2.61 12.90 11.77
CA ALA A 190 2.35 12.57 13.16
C ALA A 190 0.90 12.12 13.38
N ASP A 191 -0.06 12.83 12.79
CA ASP A 191 -1.50 12.55 12.90
C ASP A 191 -1.88 11.25 12.18
N GLU A 192 -1.34 11.05 10.97
CA GLU A 192 -1.51 9.84 10.17
C GLU A 192 -0.97 8.62 10.92
N ALA A 193 0.22 8.73 11.54
CA ALA A 193 0.81 7.66 12.33
C ALA A 193 0.01 7.37 13.60
N HIS A 194 -0.47 8.42 14.28
CA HIS A 194 -1.28 8.27 15.49
C HIS A 194 -2.61 7.57 15.19
N LEU A 195 -3.32 8.03 14.16
CA LEU A 195 -4.59 7.48 13.71
C LEU A 195 -4.45 5.99 13.35
N HIS A 196 -3.48 5.62 12.51
CA HIS A 196 -3.34 4.22 12.08
C HIS A 196 -2.96 3.28 13.22
N ARG A 197 -2.15 3.73 14.19
CA ARG A 197 -1.84 2.92 15.38
C ARG A 197 -3.09 2.66 16.22
N VAL A 198 -3.96 3.66 16.39
CA VAL A 198 -5.25 3.48 17.08
C VAL A 198 -6.13 2.50 16.31
N LEU A 199 -6.26 2.68 14.99
CA LEU A 199 -7.06 1.80 14.14
C LEU A 199 -6.53 0.36 14.16
N ALA A 200 -5.22 0.15 14.09
CA ALA A 200 -4.63 -1.18 14.20
C ALA A 200 -4.90 -1.83 15.57
N ARG A 201 -4.77 -1.06 16.66
CA ARG A 201 -5.06 -1.54 18.03
C ARG A 201 -6.53 -1.93 18.23
N GLU A 202 -7.43 -1.19 17.61
CA GLU A 202 -8.88 -1.44 17.67
C GLU A 202 -9.35 -2.43 16.60
N ASP A 203 -8.42 -3.01 15.85
CA ASP A 203 -8.71 -3.98 14.80
C ASP A 203 -9.62 -3.39 13.69
N LEU A 204 -9.40 -2.12 13.35
CA LEU A 204 -10.13 -1.34 12.35
C LEU A 204 -9.32 -1.10 11.08
N ILE A 205 -8.35 -1.98 10.79
CA ILE A 205 -7.63 -2.01 9.52
C ILE A 205 -8.24 -3.13 8.65
N PRO A 206 -8.66 -2.84 7.40
CA PRO A 206 -9.28 -3.85 6.53
C PRO A 206 -8.39 -5.03 6.21
N VAL A 207 -7.11 -4.77 5.92
CA VAL A 207 -6.12 -5.80 5.59
C VAL A 207 -4.97 -5.69 6.58
N LYS A 208 -4.73 -6.75 7.37
CA LYS A 208 -3.58 -6.84 8.28
C LYS A 208 -2.29 -7.07 7.49
N ALA A 209 -1.83 -6.03 6.79
CA ALA A 209 -0.72 -6.12 5.82
C ALA A 209 0.62 -6.54 6.45
N TRP A 210 0.75 -6.44 7.77
CA TRP A 210 1.89 -6.91 8.56
C TRP A 210 1.92 -8.43 8.78
N ARG A 211 0.90 -9.16 8.32
CA ARG A 211 0.83 -10.63 8.36
C ARG A 211 0.97 -11.20 6.96
N PHE A 212 1.64 -12.34 6.82
CA PHE A 212 1.75 -13.02 5.51
C PHE A 212 0.42 -13.58 5.00
N ASP A 213 -0.51 -13.98 5.88
CA ASP A 213 -1.86 -14.39 5.49
C ASP A 213 -2.77 -13.20 5.12
N GLY A 214 -2.36 -12.00 5.50
CA GLY A 214 -3.01 -10.74 5.19
C GLY A 214 -4.45 -10.62 5.66
N GLU A 215 -4.84 -11.28 6.77
CA GLU A 215 -6.23 -11.34 7.26
C GLU A 215 -7.08 -10.14 6.82
N ARG A 216 -8.11 -10.43 6.01
CA ARG A 216 -8.85 -9.45 5.23
C ARG A 216 -10.29 -9.37 5.70
N ARG A 217 -10.80 -8.16 5.87
CA ARG A 217 -12.20 -7.88 6.17
C ARG A 217 -12.68 -6.71 5.33
N TRP A 218 -13.84 -6.88 4.73
CA TRP A 218 -14.51 -5.83 3.94
C TRP A 218 -15.90 -5.49 4.45
N HIS A 219 -16.50 -6.34 5.29
CA HIS A 219 -17.90 -6.22 5.74
C HIS A 219 -18.14 -5.08 6.75
N LEU A 220 -17.09 -4.43 7.26
CA LEU A 220 -17.20 -3.28 8.15
C LEU A 220 -17.11 -1.96 7.36
N PRO A 221 -17.77 -0.89 7.82
CA PRO A 221 -17.69 0.43 7.20
C PRO A 221 -16.37 1.14 7.57
N PHE A 222 -15.23 0.59 7.15
CA PHE A 222 -13.89 1.09 7.53
C PHE A 222 -13.64 2.57 7.21
N THR A 223 -14.31 3.12 6.19
CA THR A 223 -14.22 4.55 5.86
C THR A 223 -14.81 5.41 6.98
N ASP A 224 -15.98 5.04 7.48
CA ASP A 224 -16.69 5.78 8.53
C ASP A 224 -16.01 5.56 9.88
N LEU A 225 -15.65 4.31 10.19
CA LEU A 225 -14.91 3.97 11.43
C LEU A 225 -13.58 4.72 11.53
N ARG A 226 -12.86 4.89 10.41
CA ARG A 226 -11.64 5.70 10.35
C ARG A 226 -11.92 7.18 10.59
N ALA A 227 -13.00 7.72 10.02
CA ALA A 227 -13.40 9.11 10.23
C ALA A 227 -13.84 9.39 11.68
N GLU A 228 -14.60 8.48 12.29
CA GLU A 228 -15.01 8.53 13.70
C GLU A 228 -13.81 8.47 14.65
N ALA A 229 -12.85 7.57 14.38
CA ALA A 229 -11.61 7.52 15.14
C ALA A 229 -10.83 8.84 15.02
N ALA A 230 -10.71 9.39 13.81
CA ALA A 230 -10.04 10.68 13.61
C ALA A 230 -10.74 11.83 14.37
N LEU A 231 -12.09 11.86 14.39
CA LEU A 231 -12.86 12.82 15.16
C LEU A 231 -12.59 12.70 16.66
N ARG A 232 -12.65 11.47 17.21
CA ARG A 232 -12.38 11.19 18.62
C ARG A 232 -10.97 11.61 19.04
N LEU A 233 -10.00 11.53 18.13
CA LEU A 233 -8.61 11.96 18.35
C LEU A 233 -8.39 13.47 18.13
N GLY A 234 -9.43 14.23 17.77
CA GLY A 234 -9.30 15.66 17.49
C GLY A 234 -8.56 15.99 16.19
N LEU A 235 -8.47 15.02 15.26
CA LEU A 235 -7.75 15.14 14.00
C LEU A 235 -8.61 15.69 12.85
N SER A 236 -9.87 16.06 13.11
CA SER A 236 -10.74 16.66 12.10
C SER A 236 -10.09 17.89 11.49
N ARG A 237 -10.13 17.98 10.16
CA ARG A 237 -9.72 19.21 9.48
C ARG A 237 -10.70 20.30 9.90
N LYS A 238 -10.18 21.40 10.44
CA LYS A 238 -10.95 22.64 10.45
C LYS A 238 -11.34 22.88 8.99
N ALA A 239 -12.63 23.12 8.73
CA ALA A 239 -13.06 23.56 7.42
C ALA A 239 -12.18 24.79 7.07
N GLY A 240 -11.25 24.60 6.14
CA GLY A 240 -10.64 25.73 5.46
C GLY A 240 -11.73 26.41 4.63
N PRO A 241 -11.66 27.73 4.45
CA PRO A 241 -12.67 28.52 3.75
C PRO A 241 -13.05 27.93 2.39
#